data_AF-A0A963N355-F1
#
_entry.id   AF-A0A963N355-F1
#
_cell.length_a   1.000
_cell.length_b   1.000
_cell.length_c   1.000
_cell.angle_alpha   90.00
_cell.angle_beta   90.00
_cell.angle_gamma   90.00
#
_symmetry.space_group_name_H-M   'P 1'
#
loop_
_entity.id
_entity.type
_entity.pdbx_description
1 polymer ?
#
loop_
_entity_poly.entity_id
_entity_poly.type
_entity_poly.pdbx_seq_one_letter_code
_entity_poly.pdbx_strand_id
1 'polypeptide(L)'
;MKKQLLAASAATVLSTSAAALTIEFDYTYAGTFFTTGHRAILESIADDFGARITDSLAAINSSGINDFRPSVSLASNGTVDYGVTQSLAADTLRVFVGAAVQSGTTLAVGGAGGYDSVPVQFSNLIATRGQPEPQSQNFSTWGGNILFDSDTNWYIDDDVSTVESFAGQFDFYSVAVHELGHVLGIGTSAAWVFDRNNSNTAFTGTAAVAVYGADVPLADPAHLAQSVSSTFMGQVQQSAMTPSISAGTRKYFTDLDWALLQDVGWQVTAVPEAHTWAMMLAGLGLLGWRSRRRIG
;
A
#
# COMPACT_ATOMS: atom_id res chain seq x y z
N MET A 1 -10.44 51.46 -42.75
CA MET A 1 -9.37 50.69 -42.09
C MET A 1 -9.52 50.83 -40.57
N LYS A 2 -10.08 49.83 -39.90
CA LYS A 2 -9.99 49.66 -38.43
C LYS A 2 -9.79 48.17 -38.19
N LYS A 3 -8.55 47.79 -37.85
CA LYS A 3 -8.20 46.41 -37.45
C LYS A 3 -8.63 46.24 -35.99
N GLN A 4 -9.59 45.36 -35.74
CA GLN A 4 -9.87 44.88 -34.38
C GLN A 4 -8.94 43.71 -34.09
N LEU A 5 -8.07 43.89 -33.10
CA LEU A 5 -7.23 42.84 -32.53
C LEU A 5 -8.07 42.07 -31.50
N LEU A 6 -8.36 40.81 -31.78
CA LEU A 6 -8.83 39.86 -30.78
C LEU A 6 -7.62 39.39 -29.97
N ALA A 7 -7.57 39.77 -28.70
CA ALA A 7 -6.63 39.21 -27.74
C ALA A 7 -7.15 37.85 -27.27
N ALA A 8 -6.44 36.78 -27.63
CA ALA A 8 -6.68 35.46 -27.07
C ALA A 8 -6.01 35.38 -25.69
N SER A 9 -6.83 35.35 -24.63
CA SER A 9 -6.36 35.06 -23.27
C SER A 9 -6.06 33.56 -23.17
N ALA A 10 -4.78 33.19 -23.15
CA ALA A 10 -4.36 31.85 -22.80
C ALA A 10 -4.49 31.67 -21.28
N ALA A 11 -5.44 30.85 -20.84
CA ALA A 11 -5.51 30.39 -19.46
C ALA A 11 -4.39 29.36 -19.24
N THR A 12 -3.32 29.75 -18.56
CA THR A 12 -2.37 28.79 -17.98
C THR A 12 -3.05 28.04 -16.86
N VAL A 13 -3.42 26.79 -17.12
CA VAL A 13 -3.72 25.82 -16.07
C VAL A 13 -2.39 25.53 -15.37
N LEU A 14 -2.22 26.07 -14.16
CA LEU A 14 -1.16 25.64 -13.26
C LEU A 14 -1.54 24.22 -12.81
N SER A 15 -0.88 23.21 -13.36
CA SER A 15 -0.92 21.87 -12.78
C SER A 15 -0.21 21.94 -11.43
N THR A 16 -0.97 21.99 -10.34
CA THR A 16 -0.41 21.62 -9.03
C THR A 16 0.01 20.17 -9.14
N SER A 17 1.30 19.87 -9.03
CA SER A 17 1.74 18.49 -8.79
C SER A 17 0.97 17.99 -7.58
N ALA A 18 0.10 16.99 -7.75
CA ALA A 18 -0.49 16.30 -6.62
C ALA A 18 0.67 15.82 -5.74
N ALA A 19 0.67 16.20 -4.45
CA ALA A 19 1.62 15.63 -3.52
C ALA A 19 1.26 14.14 -3.39
N ALA A 20 2.13 13.28 -3.89
CA ALA A 20 2.00 11.84 -3.75
C ALA A 20 2.41 11.45 -2.32
N LEU A 21 1.71 10.47 -1.75
CA LEU A 21 2.13 9.86 -0.50
C LEU A 21 3.47 9.13 -0.72
N THR A 22 4.42 9.29 0.20
CA THR A 22 5.66 8.51 0.21
C THR A 22 5.48 7.31 1.13
N ILE A 23 5.68 6.10 0.60
CA ILE A 23 5.78 4.88 1.41
C ILE A 23 7.26 4.51 1.50
N GLU A 24 7.82 4.53 2.70
CA GLU A 24 9.21 4.17 2.95
C GLU A 24 9.28 2.80 3.59
N PHE A 25 9.83 1.81 2.87
CA PHE A 25 10.18 0.53 3.47
C PHE A 25 11.48 0.67 4.27
N ASP A 26 11.41 0.39 5.57
CA ASP A 26 12.55 0.46 6.49
C ASP A 26 13.09 -0.95 6.75
N TYR A 27 14.37 -1.13 6.40
CA TYR A 27 15.06 -2.41 6.46
C TYR A 27 16.00 -2.54 7.66
N THR A 28 15.85 -1.69 8.69
CA THR A 28 16.70 -1.69 9.89
C THR A 28 16.75 -3.07 10.55
N TYR A 29 15.68 -3.85 10.45
CA TYR A 29 15.53 -5.17 11.05
C TYR A 29 15.53 -6.32 10.03
N ALA A 30 15.82 -6.04 8.77
CA ALA A 30 15.63 -6.95 7.63
C ALA A 30 16.62 -8.13 7.56
N GLY A 31 17.68 -8.14 8.36
CA GLY A 31 18.73 -9.18 8.29
C GLY A 31 19.31 -9.34 6.87
N THR A 32 19.66 -10.57 6.48
CA THR A 32 20.24 -10.88 5.15
C THR A 32 19.21 -11.38 4.13
N PHE A 33 17.94 -11.52 4.50
CA PHE A 33 16.89 -12.06 3.64
C PHE A 33 16.62 -11.17 2.42
N PHE A 34 16.56 -9.85 2.62
CA PHE A 34 16.16 -8.90 1.59
C PHE A 34 17.33 -8.57 0.64
N THR A 35 17.39 -9.30 -0.47
CA THR A 35 18.27 -9.02 -1.60
C THR A 35 17.85 -7.76 -2.36
N THR A 36 18.65 -7.35 -3.36
CA THR A 36 18.31 -6.23 -4.25
C THR A 36 16.96 -6.42 -4.94
N GLY A 37 16.60 -7.65 -5.35
CA GLY A 37 15.33 -7.93 -6.01
C GLY A 37 14.12 -7.73 -5.09
N HIS A 38 14.20 -8.22 -3.84
CA HIS A 38 13.14 -7.98 -2.84
C HIS A 38 12.90 -6.49 -2.63
N ARG A 39 14.00 -5.72 -2.50
CA ARG A 39 13.94 -4.28 -2.30
C ARG A 39 13.32 -3.58 -3.50
N ALA A 40 13.75 -3.93 -4.71
CA ALA A 40 13.21 -3.35 -5.95
C ALA A 40 11.70 -3.59 -6.08
N ILE A 41 11.19 -4.76 -5.69
CA ILE A 41 9.75 -5.07 -5.66
C ILE A 41 9.03 -4.20 -4.62
N LEU A 42 9.56 -4.07 -3.42
CA LEU A 42 8.95 -3.24 -2.39
C LEU A 42 8.93 -1.76 -2.79
N GLU A 43 10.04 -1.24 -3.33
CA GLU A 43 10.07 0.14 -3.81
C GLU A 43 9.11 0.38 -4.99
N SER A 44 8.93 -0.59 -5.90
CA SER A 44 7.93 -0.42 -6.99
C SER A 44 6.50 -0.42 -6.47
N ILE A 45 6.19 -1.25 -5.45
CA ILE A 45 4.89 -1.22 -4.77
C ILE A 45 4.69 0.12 -4.05
N ALA A 46 5.73 0.63 -3.38
CA ALA A 46 5.69 1.93 -2.72
C ALA A 46 5.39 3.07 -3.70
N ASP A 47 6.06 3.08 -4.86
CA ASP A 47 5.82 4.06 -5.92
C ASP A 47 4.38 3.96 -6.47
N ASP A 48 3.90 2.74 -6.74
CA ASP A 48 2.56 2.51 -7.29
C ASP A 48 1.45 2.96 -6.31
N PHE A 49 1.57 2.62 -5.02
CA PHE A 49 0.61 3.02 -4.00
C PHE A 49 0.71 4.50 -3.67
N GLY A 50 1.93 5.01 -3.53
CA GLY A 50 2.21 6.41 -3.24
C GLY A 50 1.69 7.36 -4.32
N ALA A 51 1.78 6.96 -5.59
CA ALA A 51 1.23 7.72 -6.71
C ALA A 51 -0.31 7.76 -6.74
N ARG A 52 -0.98 6.82 -6.07
CA ARG A 52 -2.44 6.68 -6.12
C ARG A 52 -3.15 7.22 -4.89
N ILE A 53 -2.54 7.13 -3.72
CA ILE A 53 -3.09 7.67 -2.47
C ILE A 53 -2.74 9.16 -2.39
N THR A 54 -3.76 10.00 -2.29
CA THR A 54 -3.63 11.47 -2.37
C THR A 54 -3.89 12.18 -1.06
N ASP A 55 -4.04 11.43 0.03
CA ASP A 55 -4.14 11.98 1.38
C ASP A 55 -2.93 12.84 1.72
N SER A 56 -3.17 13.95 2.43
CA SER A 56 -2.09 14.73 3.02
C SER A 56 -1.95 14.43 4.50
N LEU A 57 -0.81 13.88 4.90
CA LEU A 57 -0.51 13.46 6.27
C LEU A 57 0.35 14.50 6.99
N ALA A 58 -0.08 14.94 8.16
CA ALA A 58 0.70 15.83 9.01
C ALA A 58 1.97 15.13 9.52
N ALA A 59 3.12 15.81 9.51
CA ALA A 59 4.38 15.29 10.04
C ALA A 59 4.31 14.88 11.52
N ILE A 60 5.10 13.88 11.92
CA ILE A 60 5.35 13.52 13.33
C ILE A 60 6.72 14.09 13.70
N ASN A 61 6.74 15.09 14.58
CA ASN A 61 7.97 15.74 15.03
C ASN A 61 8.28 15.31 16.47
N SER A 62 9.26 14.42 16.61
CA SER A 62 9.72 13.96 17.91
C SER A 62 10.65 14.96 18.59
N SER A 63 10.23 15.48 19.74
CA SER A 63 11.04 16.36 20.59
C SER A 63 10.50 16.41 22.03
N GLY A 64 11.42 16.42 23.01
CA GLY A 64 11.06 16.51 24.42
C GLY A 64 10.16 15.36 24.86
N ILE A 65 8.97 15.67 25.39
CA ILE A 65 7.98 14.67 25.83
C ILE A 65 7.20 14.03 24.68
N ASN A 66 7.24 14.62 23.49
CA ASN A 66 6.67 14.05 22.29
C ASN A 66 7.74 13.17 21.65
N ASP A 67 7.91 11.96 22.18
CA ASP A 67 8.94 11.02 21.74
C ASP A 67 8.30 9.85 20.97
N PHE A 68 8.22 9.96 19.64
CA PHE A 68 7.68 8.88 18.83
C PHE A 68 8.72 7.78 18.64
N ARG A 69 8.40 6.62 19.18
CA ARG A 69 9.14 5.37 19.03
C ARG A 69 8.19 4.32 18.46
N PRO A 70 8.40 3.86 17.21
CA PRO A 70 7.53 2.88 16.61
C PRO A 70 7.65 1.55 17.35
N SER A 71 6.55 0.81 17.38
CA SER A 71 6.45 -0.50 18.01
C SER A 71 5.88 -1.47 16.96
N VAL A 72 6.68 -2.45 16.57
CA VAL A 72 6.41 -3.36 15.43
C VAL A 72 6.66 -4.81 15.81
N SER A 73 5.97 -5.76 15.18
CA SER A 73 6.22 -7.20 15.41
C SER A 73 6.97 -7.81 14.23
N LEU A 74 8.29 -7.95 14.38
CA LEU A 74 9.17 -8.52 13.35
C LEU A 74 9.74 -9.89 13.75
N ALA A 75 9.09 -10.55 14.70
CA ALA A 75 9.39 -11.92 15.12
C ALA A 75 8.12 -12.80 15.05
N SER A 76 8.29 -14.07 14.66
CA SER A 76 7.17 -15.01 14.47
C SER A 76 6.49 -15.47 15.78
N ASN A 77 7.12 -15.22 16.92
CA ASN A 77 6.53 -15.45 18.24
C ASN A 77 5.70 -14.25 18.77
N GLY A 78 5.52 -13.21 17.95
CA GLY A 78 4.80 -12.00 18.33
C GLY A 78 5.59 -11.10 19.29
N THR A 79 6.90 -11.31 19.46
CA THR A 79 7.75 -10.33 20.14
C THR A 79 7.65 -9.00 19.39
N VAL A 80 7.57 -7.93 20.17
CA VAL A 80 7.49 -6.56 19.68
C VAL A 80 8.88 -5.92 19.79
N ASP A 81 9.35 -5.37 18.68
CA ASP A 81 10.55 -4.56 18.59
C ASP A 81 10.18 -3.09 18.72
N TYR A 82 10.81 -2.43 19.71
CA TYR A 82 10.69 -1.00 19.89
C TYR A 82 11.81 -0.29 19.15
N GLY A 83 11.41 0.62 18.27
CA GLY A 83 12.30 1.49 17.56
C GLY A 83 13.02 2.50 18.46
N VAL A 84 14.00 3.15 17.87
CA VAL A 84 14.57 4.39 18.43
C VAL A 84 13.66 5.56 18.14
N THR A 85 13.79 6.62 18.95
CA THR A 85 13.16 7.93 18.72
C THR A 85 13.38 8.38 17.29
N GLN A 86 12.29 8.73 16.61
CA GLN A 86 12.37 9.24 15.24
C GLN A 86 11.24 10.22 14.93
N SER A 87 11.47 11.08 13.95
CA SER A 87 10.43 11.92 13.34
C SER A 87 10.07 11.33 11.98
N LEU A 88 8.82 11.53 11.54
CA LEU A 88 8.36 11.18 10.20
C LEU A 88 7.92 12.45 9.49
N ALA A 89 8.37 12.62 8.25
CA ALA A 89 7.96 13.75 7.43
C ALA A 89 6.45 13.76 7.18
N ALA A 90 5.94 14.91 6.68
CA ALA A 90 4.60 14.97 6.15
C ALA A 90 4.47 14.02 4.96
N ASP A 91 3.24 13.53 4.72
CA ASP A 91 2.89 12.67 3.59
C ASP A 91 3.74 11.40 3.50
N THR A 92 4.33 10.95 4.61
CA THR A 92 5.16 9.74 4.66
C THR A 92 4.52 8.68 5.56
N LEU A 93 4.46 7.45 5.06
CA LEU A 93 4.24 6.23 5.83
C LEU A 93 5.55 5.45 5.90
N ARG A 94 5.89 4.90 7.07
CA ARG A 94 7.06 4.04 7.22
C ARG A 94 6.66 2.61 7.54
N VAL A 95 7.08 1.66 6.71
CA VAL A 95 6.78 0.23 6.86
C VAL A 95 8.06 -0.53 7.16
N PHE A 96 8.21 -0.99 8.39
CA PHE A 96 9.35 -1.81 8.78
C PHE A 96 9.21 -3.22 8.22
N VAL A 97 10.24 -3.74 7.57
CA VAL A 97 10.22 -5.10 7.01
C VAL A 97 11.22 -6.01 7.70
N GLY A 98 10.78 -7.24 7.92
CA GLY A 98 11.58 -8.30 8.52
C GLY A 98 11.28 -9.64 7.87
N ALA A 99 12.11 -10.63 8.19
CA ALA A 99 11.87 -12.01 7.79
C ALA A 99 12.22 -12.96 8.93
N ALA A 100 11.34 -13.91 9.19
CA ALA A 100 11.52 -14.97 10.18
C ALA A 100 10.73 -16.20 9.74
N VAL A 101 11.14 -17.39 10.20
CA VAL A 101 10.41 -18.63 9.92
C VAL A 101 9.00 -18.52 10.51
N GLN A 102 7.99 -18.66 9.66
CA GLN A 102 6.58 -18.67 10.05
C GLN A 102 6.09 -20.12 10.23
N SER A 103 5.03 -20.27 11.04
CA SER A 103 4.41 -21.58 11.25
C SER A 103 3.26 -21.82 10.26
N GLY A 104 3.05 -23.08 9.87
CA GLY A 104 1.93 -23.46 9.01
C GLY A 104 2.12 -23.02 7.56
N THR A 105 1.11 -22.35 7.00
CA THR A 105 1.07 -21.89 5.59
C THR A 105 1.13 -20.37 5.47
N THR A 106 1.45 -19.67 6.55
CA THR A 106 1.54 -18.20 6.58
C THR A 106 2.76 -17.75 5.79
N LEU A 107 2.54 -17.01 4.71
CA LEU A 107 3.63 -16.51 3.86
C LEU A 107 4.18 -15.17 4.36
N ALA A 108 3.34 -14.34 4.94
CA ALA A 108 3.73 -13.11 5.61
C ALA A 108 2.64 -12.67 6.60
N VAL A 109 2.95 -11.67 7.42
CA VAL A 109 1.99 -10.98 8.28
C VAL A 109 2.30 -9.48 8.28
N GLY A 110 1.34 -8.68 7.88
CA GLY A 110 1.40 -7.22 7.85
C GLY A 110 0.31 -6.56 8.69
N GLY A 111 0.56 -5.32 9.10
CA GLY A 111 -0.41 -4.54 9.84
C GLY A 111 0.11 -3.17 10.26
N ALA A 112 -0.83 -2.31 10.65
CA ALA A 112 -0.50 -1.00 11.21
C ALA A 112 0.29 -1.16 12.51
N GLY A 113 1.32 -0.33 12.69
CA GLY A 113 2.22 -0.43 13.83
C GLY A 113 1.72 0.33 15.06
N GLY A 114 2.20 -0.10 16.22
CA GLY A 114 2.00 0.60 17.49
C GLY A 114 3.04 1.67 17.75
N TYR A 115 2.97 2.30 18.91
CA TYR A 115 3.99 3.23 19.40
C TYR A 115 3.99 3.25 20.93
N ASP A 116 5.12 3.67 21.51
CA ASP A 116 5.25 3.83 22.96
C ASP A 116 4.25 4.84 23.54
N SER A 117 4.01 4.75 24.84
CA SER A 117 3.15 5.71 25.54
C SER A 117 3.66 7.15 25.40
N VAL A 118 2.82 8.02 24.87
CA VAL A 118 3.08 9.46 24.67
C VAL A 118 1.90 10.30 25.15
N PRO A 119 2.05 11.63 25.32
CA PRO A 119 0.93 12.50 25.68
C PRO A 119 -0.25 12.39 24.70
N VAL A 120 -1.49 12.49 25.21
CA VAL A 120 -2.73 12.25 24.44
C VAL A 120 -2.84 13.06 23.14
N GLN A 121 -2.39 14.30 23.13
CA GLN A 121 -2.43 15.13 21.93
C GLN A 121 -1.46 14.61 20.85
N PHE A 122 -0.30 14.10 21.27
CA PHE A 122 0.69 13.55 20.36
C PHE A 122 0.30 12.14 19.90
N SER A 123 -0.28 11.30 20.75
CA SER A 123 -0.84 10.01 20.32
C SER A 123 -1.94 10.20 19.27
N ASN A 124 -2.81 11.21 19.45
CA ASN A 124 -3.82 11.55 18.44
C ASN A 124 -3.15 11.99 17.14
N LEU A 125 -2.12 12.85 17.16
CA LEU A 125 -1.38 13.22 15.96
C LEU A 125 -0.73 12.00 15.26
N ILE A 126 -0.15 11.07 16.02
CA ILE A 126 0.48 9.87 15.46
C ILE A 126 -0.56 8.96 14.80
N ALA A 127 -1.70 8.73 15.47
CA ALA A 127 -2.75 7.87 14.98
C ALA A 127 -3.46 8.46 13.76
N THR A 128 -3.93 9.71 13.87
CA THR A 128 -4.77 10.31 12.84
C THR A 128 -3.97 10.97 11.73
N ARG A 129 -2.71 11.35 11.99
CA ARG A 129 -1.87 12.11 11.05
C ARG A 129 -2.58 13.35 10.48
N GLY A 130 -3.47 13.95 11.26
CA GLY A 130 -4.27 15.11 10.83
C GLY A 130 -5.47 14.79 9.94
N GLN A 131 -5.75 13.51 9.68
CA GLN A 131 -6.97 13.08 9.00
C GLN A 131 -8.22 13.35 9.84
N PRO A 132 -9.40 13.51 9.19
CA PRO A 132 -10.67 13.68 9.89
C PRO A 132 -10.96 12.51 10.84
N GLU A 133 -11.57 12.81 11.99
CA GLU A 133 -12.11 11.80 12.90
C GLU A 133 -13.58 11.48 12.58
N PRO A 134 -14.09 10.28 12.95
CA PRO A 134 -13.41 9.25 13.73
C PRO A 134 -12.56 8.28 12.89
N GLN A 135 -11.49 7.73 13.49
CA GLN A 135 -10.68 6.63 12.91
C GLN A 135 -11.50 5.38 12.53
N SER A 136 -12.70 5.20 13.09
CA SER A 136 -13.61 4.12 12.72
C SER A 136 -14.34 4.36 11.39
N GLN A 137 -14.05 5.45 10.69
CA GLN A 137 -14.59 5.77 9.36
C GLN A 137 -13.53 6.41 8.45
N ASN A 138 -12.47 6.98 9.04
CA ASN A 138 -11.36 7.62 8.32
C ASN A 138 -10.06 7.11 8.92
N PHE A 139 -9.72 5.86 8.60
CA PHE A 139 -8.50 5.24 9.07
C PHE A 139 -7.27 6.00 8.56
N SER A 140 -6.29 6.16 9.46
CA SER A 140 -4.95 6.63 9.14
C SER A 140 -3.95 5.85 9.98
N THR A 141 -2.68 5.91 9.58
CA THR A 141 -1.58 5.35 10.35
C THR A 141 -0.30 6.15 10.11
N TRP A 142 0.67 6.05 11.01
CA TRP A 142 2.05 6.49 10.74
C TRP A 142 2.80 5.51 9.83
N GLY A 143 2.29 4.27 9.71
CA GLY A 143 2.91 3.17 9.00
C GLY A 143 2.69 1.84 9.73
N GLY A 144 3.67 0.94 9.67
CA GLY A 144 3.53 -0.36 10.31
C GLY A 144 4.67 -1.31 10.00
N ASN A 145 4.35 -2.60 9.89
CA ASN A 145 5.35 -3.59 9.55
C ASN A 145 4.80 -4.70 8.66
N ILE A 146 5.73 -5.40 8.00
CA ILE A 146 5.48 -6.65 7.28
C ILE A 146 6.59 -7.65 7.64
N LEU A 147 6.19 -8.82 8.12
CA LEU A 147 7.09 -9.93 8.44
C LEU A 147 6.88 -11.08 7.45
N PHE A 148 7.84 -11.28 6.55
CA PHE A 148 7.80 -12.35 5.56
C PHE A 148 8.32 -13.67 6.14
N ASP A 149 7.79 -14.79 5.65
CA ASP A 149 8.33 -16.11 5.94
C ASP A 149 9.69 -16.32 5.27
N SER A 150 10.74 -16.52 6.06
CA SER A 150 12.10 -16.70 5.54
C SER A 150 12.32 -18.06 4.87
N ASP A 151 11.47 -19.05 5.13
CA ASP A 151 11.62 -20.42 4.64
C ASP A 151 10.78 -20.71 3.38
N THR A 152 9.95 -19.75 2.96
CA THR A 152 9.14 -19.87 1.75
C THR A 152 10.01 -19.83 0.49
N ASN A 153 9.66 -20.66 -0.50
CA ASN A 153 10.27 -20.65 -1.82
C ASN A 153 9.73 -19.47 -2.65
N TRP A 154 10.33 -18.29 -2.45
CA TRP A 154 9.90 -17.06 -3.09
C TRP A 154 10.33 -16.98 -4.56
N TYR A 155 9.42 -16.51 -5.40
CA TYR A 155 9.73 -15.92 -6.69
C TYR A 155 9.98 -14.43 -6.48
N ILE A 156 11.19 -14.01 -6.82
CA ILE A 156 11.65 -12.63 -6.78
C ILE A 156 11.76 -12.17 -8.22
N ASP A 157 10.83 -11.31 -8.59
CA ASP A 157 10.72 -10.73 -9.92
C ASP A 157 11.77 -9.63 -10.11
N ASP A 158 12.77 -9.92 -10.95
CA ASP A 158 13.82 -8.96 -11.29
C ASP A 158 13.36 -7.91 -12.33
N ASP A 159 12.18 -8.09 -12.95
CA ASP A 159 11.56 -7.14 -13.88
C ASP A 159 10.02 -7.14 -13.78
N VAL A 160 9.52 -6.35 -12.82
CA VAL A 160 8.08 -6.19 -12.55
C VAL A 160 7.24 -5.62 -13.72
N SER A 161 7.87 -5.19 -14.81
CA SER A 161 7.14 -4.78 -16.02
C SER A 161 6.66 -5.96 -16.86
N THR A 162 7.17 -7.16 -16.59
CA THR A 162 6.76 -8.42 -17.20
C THR A 162 6.47 -9.45 -16.13
N VAL A 163 5.90 -10.58 -16.52
CA VAL A 163 5.72 -11.73 -15.62
C VAL A 163 6.02 -13.00 -16.41
N GLU A 164 7.16 -13.61 -16.14
CA GLU A 164 7.46 -14.96 -16.59
C GLU A 164 6.69 -16.02 -15.79
N SER A 165 6.82 -17.28 -16.20
CA SER A 165 6.30 -18.40 -15.43
C SER A 165 7.26 -18.77 -14.30
N PHE A 166 6.76 -18.82 -13.06
CA PHE A 166 7.50 -19.17 -11.84
C PHE A 166 6.86 -20.33 -11.09
N ALA A 167 6.66 -21.45 -11.79
CA ALA A 167 5.97 -22.62 -11.25
C ALA A 167 6.63 -23.15 -9.96
N GLY A 168 5.82 -23.43 -8.93
CA GLY A 168 6.29 -24.00 -7.66
C GLY A 168 6.89 -22.99 -6.68
N GLN A 169 6.90 -21.70 -7.02
CA GLN A 169 7.29 -20.60 -6.14
C GLN A 169 6.09 -19.73 -5.76
N PHE A 170 6.09 -19.15 -4.56
CA PHE A 170 5.13 -18.13 -4.18
C PHE A 170 5.63 -16.75 -4.59
N ASP A 171 4.76 -15.93 -5.14
CA ASP A 171 5.14 -14.62 -5.67
C ASP A 171 5.28 -13.58 -4.55
N PHE A 172 6.48 -13.04 -4.37
CA PHE A 172 6.77 -12.08 -3.31
C PHE A 172 6.01 -10.75 -3.50
N TYR A 173 5.88 -10.27 -4.75
CA TYR A 173 5.10 -9.08 -5.07
C TYR A 173 3.65 -9.20 -4.60
N SER A 174 2.99 -10.31 -4.93
CA SER A 174 1.59 -10.57 -4.60
C SER A 174 1.33 -10.58 -3.10
N VAL A 175 2.25 -11.19 -2.34
CA VAL A 175 2.16 -11.21 -0.89
C VAL A 175 2.44 -9.82 -0.31
N ALA A 176 3.45 -9.11 -0.83
CA ALA A 176 3.76 -7.76 -0.36
C ALA A 176 2.60 -6.76 -0.56
N VAL A 177 1.91 -6.78 -1.71
CA VAL A 177 0.73 -5.92 -1.91
C VAL A 177 -0.44 -6.29 -1.00
N HIS A 178 -0.61 -7.58 -0.71
CA HIS A 178 -1.63 -8.06 0.24
C HIS A 178 -1.35 -7.53 1.65
N GLU A 179 -0.12 -7.73 2.14
CA GLU A 179 0.26 -7.28 3.48
C GLU A 179 0.28 -5.76 3.61
N LEU A 180 0.65 -5.02 2.55
CA LEU A 180 0.54 -3.56 2.54
C LEU A 180 -0.93 -3.13 2.64
N GLY A 181 -1.88 -3.86 2.05
CA GLY A 181 -3.30 -3.65 2.26
C GLY A 181 -3.70 -3.74 3.74
N HIS A 182 -3.15 -4.71 4.47
CA HIS A 182 -3.34 -4.82 5.93
C HIS A 182 -2.69 -3.70 6.73
N VAL A 183 -1.50 -3.24 6.33
CA VAL A 183 -0.86 -2.05 6.92
C VAL A 183 -1.74 -0.81 6.75
N LEU A 184 -2.37 -0.68 5.58
CA LEU A 184 -3.27 0.42 5.23
C LEU A 184 -4.70 0.26 5.76
N GLY A 185 -4.96 -0.74 6.61
CA GLY A 185 -6.20 -0.81 7.39
C GLY A 185 -7.25 -1.77 6.85
N ILE A 186 -7.04 -2.42 5.70
CA ILE A 186 -7.95 -3.47 5.22
C ILE A 186 -7.85 -4.67 6.16
N GLY A 187 -8.98 -5.14 6.69
CA GLY A 187 -9.01 -6.28 7.60
C GLY A 187 -8.55 -6.00 9.05
N THR A 188 -7.85 -4.89 9.28
CA THR A 188 -7.16 -4.59 10.55
C THR A 188 -7.70 -3.36 11.27
N SER A 189 -8.33 -2.42 10.55
CA SER A 189 -8.77 -1.13 11.11
C SER A 189 -10.18 -1.16 11.71
N ALA A 190 -10.48 -0.18 12.56
CA ALA A 190 -11.84 0.06 13.03
C ALA A 190 -12.79 0.50 11.89
N ALA A 191 -12.26 1.19 10.87
CA ALA A 191 -13.03 1.56 9.67
C ALA A 191 -13.45 0.34 8.85
N TRP A 192 -12.56 -0.65 8.72
CA TRP A 192 -12.93 -1.93 8.14
C TRP A 192 -14.09 -2.60 8.90
N VAL A 193 -13.99 -2.63 10.23
CA VAL A 193 -15.04 -3.24 11.08
C VAL A 193 -16.36 -2.50 10.97
N PHE A 194 -16.34 -1.17 10.83
CA PHE A 194 -17.52 -0.33 10.68
C PHE A 194 -18.37 -0.74 9.48
N ASP A 195 -17.71 -1.09 8.37
CA ASP A 195 -18.37 -1.49 7.12
C ASP A 195 -18.59 -3.00 6.99
N ARG A 196 -18.42 -3.80 8.05
CA ARG A 196 -18.84 -5.21 8.02
C ARG A 196 -20.31 -5.35 8.39
N ASN A 197 -20.98 -6.31 7.76
CA ASN A 197 -22.31 -6.71 8.21
C ASN A 197 -22.27 -7.32 9.62
N ASN A 198 -23.42 -7.33 10.30
CA ASN A 198 -23.54 -7.82 11.68
C ASN A 198 -23.12 -9.29 11.88
N SER A 199 -23.12 -10.09 10.81
CA SER A 199 -22.72 -11.50 10.82
C SER A 199 -21.23 -11.70 10.56
N ASN A 200 -20.47 -10.63 10.26
CA ASN A 200 -19.07 -10.67 9.81
C ASN A 200 -18.82 -11.60 8.62
N THR A 201 -19.80 -11.72 7.72
CA THR A 201 -19.73 -12.56 6.52
C THR A 201 -19.62 -11.75 5.23
N ALA A 202 -19.80 -10.44 5.29
CA ALA A 202 -19.66 -9.56 4.15
C ALA A 202 -19.18 -8.16 4.55
N PHE A 203 -18.45 -7.53 3.64
CA PHE A 203 -18.07 -6.12 3.67
C PHE A 203 -19.07 -5.31 2.84
N THR A 204 -19.49 -4.16 3.36
CA THR A 204 -20.64 -3.37 2.91
C THR A 204 -20.28 -1.91 2.61
N GLY A 205 -18.97 -1.60 2.56
CA GLY A 205 -18.48 -0.29 2.16
C GLY A 205 -19.00 0.12 0.77
N THR A 206 -19.33 1.39 0.63
CA THR A 206 -20.09 1.88 -0.53
C THR A 206 -19.29 1.78 -1.82
N ALA A 207 -17.99 2.09 -1.80
CA ALA A 207 -17.13 2.00 -2.97
C ALA A 207 -16.92 0.54 -3.39
N ALA A 208 -16.65 -0.36 -2.45
CA ALA A 208 -16.44 -1.77 -2.70
C ALA A 208 -17.71 -2.44 -3.25
N VAL A 209 -18.89 -2.11 -2.69
CA VAL A 209 -20.18 -2.57 -3.20
C VAL A 209 -20.44 -2.06 -4.61
N ALA A 210 -20.07 -0.82 -4.92
CA ALA A 210 -20.23 -0.27 -6.27
C ALA A 210 -19.35 -0.99 -7.31
N VAL A 211 -18.13 -1.41 -6.94
CA VAL A 211 -17.23 -2.17 -7.81
C VAL A 211 -17.67 -3.63 -7.94
N TYR A 212 -18.02 -4.28 -6.83
CA TYR A 212 -18.37 -5.70 -6.81
C TYR A 212 -19.80 -5.98 -7.30
N GLY A 213 -20.72 -5.02 -7.12
CA GLY A 213 -22.13 -5.10 -7.49
C GLY A 213 -23.05 -5.67 -6.39
N ALA A 214 -22.52 -6.00 -5.23
CA ALA A 214 -23.22 -6.47 -4.04
C ALA A 214 -22.33 -6.33 -2.79
N ASP A 215 -22.85 -6.65 -1.62
CA ASP A 215 -22.02 -6.86 -0.42
C ASP A 215 -20.91 -7.88 -0.73
N VAL A 216 -19.67 -7.54 -0.40
CA VAL A 216 -18.48 -8.32 -0.77
C VAL A 216 -18.31 -9.46 0.22
N PRO A 217 -18.37 -10.74 -0.19
CA PRO A 217 -18.25 -11.87 0.74
C PRO A 217 -16.89 -11.89 1.44
N LEU A 218 -16.89 -12.24 2.72
CA LEU A 218 -15.69 -12.42 3.56
C LEU A 218 -15.42 -13.90 3.83
N ALA A 219 -14.16 -14.31 3.81
CA ALA A 219 -13.73 -15.63 4.28
C ALA A 219 -13.70 -15.67 5.81
N ASP A 220 -13.24 -14.57 6.40
CA ASP A 220 -13.05 -14.38 7.82
C ASP A 220 -13.11 -12.86 8.12
N PRO A 221 -12.98 -12.43 9.38
CA PRO A 221 -13.09 -11.02 9.75
C PRO A 221 -12.08 -10.06 9.06
N ALA A 222 -11.00 -10.56 8.47
CA ALA A 222 -9.90 -9.77 7.90
C ALA A 222 -9.73 -9.92 6.37
N HIS A 223 -10.23 -11.01 5.76
CA HIS A 223 -10.02 -11.28 4.34
C HIS A 223 -11.33 -11.44 3.55
N LEU A 224 -11.28 -11.04 2.28
CA LEU A 224 -12.32 -11.34 1.30
C LEU A 224 -12.43 -12.85 1.07
N ALA A 225 -13.60 -13.33 0.68
CA ALA A 225 -13.77 -14.74 0.35
C ALA A 225 -12.87 -15.15 -0.82
N GLN A 226 -12.37 -16.39 -0.81
CA GLN A 226 -11.50 -16.91 -1.88
C GLN A 226 -12.16 -16.86 -3.28
N SER A 227 -13.49 -16.79 -3.38
CA SER A 227 -14.17 -16.65 -4.67
C SER A 227 -14.21 -15.22 -5.20
N VAL A 228 -13.76 -14.23 -4.44
CA VAL A 228 -13.85 -12.82 -4.82
C VAL A 228 -12.77 -12.47 -5.86
N SER A 229 -13.24 -11.94 -6.98
CA SER A 229 -12.43 -11.51 -8.12
C SER A 229 -12.83 -10.11 -8.52
N SER A 230 -11.89 -9.39 -9.11
CA SER A 230 -12.10 -8.05 -9.68
C SER A 230 -11.10 -7.84 -10.83
N THR A 231 -11.00 -6.61 -11.33
CA THR A 231 -10.16 -6.27 -12.47
C THR A 231 -8.87 -5.59 -12.05
N PHE A 232 -7.81 -5.88 -12.78
CA PHE A 232 -6.57 -5.09 -12.81
C PHE A 232 -6.26 -4.81 -14.26
N MET A 233 -6.15 -3.52 -14.63
CA MET A 233 -5.97 -3.09 -16.02
C MET A 233 -7.01 -3.72 -16.99
N GLY A 234 -8.26 -3.88 -16.51
CA GLY A 234 -9.36 -4.48 -17.26
C GLY A 234 -9.30 -6.01 -17.40
N GLN A 235 -8.30 -6.68 -16.83
CA GLN A 235 -8.22 -8.14 -16.79
C GLN A 235 -8.72 -8.68 -15.46
N VAL A 236 -9.58 -9.71 -15.52
CA VAL A 236 -10.13 -10.34 -14.30
C VAL A 236 -9.06 -11.19 -13.64
N GLN A 237 -8.91 -11.02 -12.33
CA GLN A 237 -8.13 -11.89 -11.46
C GLN A 237 -8.82 -12.01 -10.09
N GLN A 238 -8.34 -12.94 -9.26
CA GLN A 238 -8.72 -12.98 -7.87
C GLN A 238 -8.23 -11.71 -7.14
N SER A 239 -9.04 -11.17 -6.23
CA SER A 239 -8.64 -10.01 -5.41
C SER A 239 -7.33 -10.28 -4.66
N ALA A 240 -6.50 -9.25 -4.50
CA ALA A 240 -5.28 -9.38 -3.69
C ALA A 240 -5.65 -9.72 -2.23
N MET A 241 -6.73 -9.14 -1.69
CA MET A 241 -7.14 -9.29 -0.28
C MET A 241 -7.89 -10.59 0.07
N THR A 242 -7.85 -11.62 -0.78
CA THR A 242 -8.28 -12.98 -0.41
C THR A 242 -7.20 -13.69 0.43
N PRO A 243 -7.53 -14.65 1.31
CA PRO A 243 -6.61 -15.17 2.34
C PRO A 243 -5.50 -16.08 1.82
N SER A 244 -5.54 -16.49 0.54
CA SER A 244 -4.53 -17.43 0.01
C SER A 244 -4.21 -17.19 -1.45
N ILE A 245 -2.97 -17.52 -1.81
CA ILE A 245 -2.46 -17.54 -3.18
C ILE A 245 -1.89 -18.93 -3.48
N SER A 246 -1.99 -19.38 -4.72
CA SER A 246 -1.35 -20.63 -5.17
C SER A 246 0.06 -20.33 -5.70
N ALA A 247 0.99 -21.26 -5.51
CA ALA A 247 2.31 -21.15 -6.13
C ALA A 247 2.19 -21.02 -7.66
N GLY A 248 3.08 -20.25 -8.28
CA GLY A 248 3.06 -19.95 -9.72
C GLY A 248 1.95 -18.97 -10.14
N THR A 249 1.32 -18.27 -9.20
CA THR A 249 0.28 -17.27 -9.48
C THR A 249 0.76 -15.87 -9.08
N ARG A 250 0.55 -14.88 -9.95
CA ARG A 250 0.70 -13.45 -9.65
C ARG A 250 -0.69 -12.88 -9.41
N LYS A 251 -0.82 -12.10 -8.33
CA LYS A 251 -1.94 -11.20 -8.05
C LYS A 251 -1.45 -9.77 -8.05
N TYR A 252 -2.32 -8.88 -8.48
CA TYR A 252 -2.14 -7.43 -8.38
C TYR A 252 -3.26 -6.85 -7.55
N PHE A 253 -3.04 -5.66 -6.99
CA PHE A 253 -4.07 -4.94 -6.27
C PHE A 253 -5.16 -4.47 -7.26
N THR A 254 -6.33 -5.09 -7.17
CA THR A 254 -7.44 -4.92 -8.12
C THR A 254 -8.25 -3.66 -7.83
N ASP A 255 -9.13 -3.28 -8.77
CA ASP A 255 -10.06 -2.16 -8.61
C ASP A 255 -10.93 -2.31 -7.35
N LEU A 256 -11.25 -3.54 -6.95
CA LEU A 256 -11.97 -3.80 -5.71
C LEU A 256 -11.09 -3.53 -4.48
N ASP A 257 -9.84 -4.01 -4.49
CA ASP A 257 -8.91 -3.76 -3.37
C ASP A 257 -8.69 -2.25 -3.15
N TRP A 258 -8.59 -1.46 -4.24
CA TRP A 258 -8.53 0.01 -4.17
C TRP A 258 -9.82 0.66 -3.65
N ALA A 259 -10.97 0.07 -3.92
CA ALA A 259 -12.25 0.53 -3.38
C ALA A 259 -12.36 0.23 -1.87
N LEU A 260 -11.81 -0.89 -1.39
CA LEU A 260 -11.69 -1.16 0.05
C LEU A 260 -10.85 -0.09 0.76
N LEU A 261 -9.75 0.36 0.14
CA LEU A 261 -8.96 1.47 0.69
C LEU A 261 -9.77 2.77 0.79
N GLN A 262 -10.63 3.05 -0.18
CA GLN A 262 -11.53 4.21 -0.13
C GLN A 262 -12.53 4.11 1.02
N ASP A 263 -13.15 2.93 1.20
CA ASP A 263 -14.13 2.72 2.25
C ASP A 263 -13.52 2.79 3.66
N VAL A 264 -12.27 2.34 3.84
CA VAL A 264 -11.60 2.49 5.14
C VAL A 264 -11.12 3.93 5.42
N GLY A 265 -11.07 4.80 4.41
CA GLY A 265 -10.83 6.24 4.61
C GLY A 265 -9.81 6.91 3.69
N TRP A 266 -9.05 6.15 2.88
CA TRP A 266 -8.02 6.72 2.02
C TRP A 266 -8.60 7.38 0.76
N GLN A 267 -8.08 8.53 0.36
CA GLN A 267 -8.39 9.14 -0.92
C GLN A 267 -7.54 8.50 -2.03
N VAL A 268 -8.16 7.64 -2.82
CA VAL A 268 -7.50 6.92 -3.92
C VAL A 268 -7.92 7.49 -5.27
N THR A 269 -6.93 7.81 -6.11
CA THR A 269 -7.18 8.18 -7.51
C THR A 269 -7.45 6.96 -8.38
N ALA A 270 -8.32 7.12 -9.37
CA ALA A 270 -8.55 6.09 -10.39
C ALA A 270 -7.26 5.88 -11.22
N VAL A 271 -7.02 4.63 -11.63
CA VAL A 271 -5.97 4.31 -12.60
C VAL A 271 -6.28 5.06 -13.90
N PRO A 272 -5.40 5.95 -14.41
CA PRO A 272 -5.56 6.47 -15.76
C PRO A 272 -5.67 5.31 -16.75
N GLU A 273 -6.59 5.35 -17.72
CA GLU A 273 -6.84 4.20 -18.61
C GLU A 273 -5.55 3.58 -19.16
N ALA A 274 -5.51 2.26 -19.37
CA ALA A 274 -4.31 1.46 -19.67
C ALA A 274 -3.39 2.04 -20.77
N HIS A 275 -3.94 2.81 -21.72
CA HIS A 275 -3.17 3.53 -22.75
C HIS A 275 -2.23 4.60 -22.17
N THR A 276 -2.57 5.20 -21.03
CA THR A 276 -1.77 6.18 -20.30
C THR A 276 -0.59 5.52 -19.59
N TRP A 277 -0.78 4.31 -19.03
CA TRP A 277 0.30 3.54 -18.40
C TRP A 277 1.28 2.96 -19.40
N ALA A 278 0.80 2.45 -20.54
CA ALA A 278 1.68 2.04 -21.64
C ALA A 278 2.56 3.20 -22.12
N MET A 279 2.02 4.44 -22.13
CA MET A 279 2.77 5.65 -22.47
C MET A 279 3.73 6.10 -21.36
N MET A 280 3.38 5.96 -20.07
CA MET A 280 4.27 6.27 -18.95
C MET A 280 5.43 5.27 -18.82
N LEU A 281 5.15 3.96 -18.92
CA LEU A 281 6.17 2.91 -18.93
C LEU A 281 7.10 3.03 -20.15
N ALA A 282 6.56 3.34 -21.34
CA ALA A 282 7.37 3.64 -22.51
C ALA A 282 8.22 4.92 -22.34
N GLY A 283 7.69 5.93 -21.64
CA GLY A 283 8.38 7.18 -21.30
C GLY A 283 9.58 6.97 -20.37
N LEU A 284 9.42 6.15 -19.33
CA LEU A 284 10.50 5.77 -18.40
C LEU A 284 11.59 4.93 -19.11
N GLY A 285 11.19 3.99 -19.99
CA GLY A 285 12.11 3.21 -20.82
C GLY A 285 12.94 4.06 -21.79
N LEU A 286 12.37 5.13 -22.36
CA LEU A 286 13.07 6.05 -23.27
C LEU A 286 14.10 6.94 -22.54
N LEU A 287 13.85 7.31 -21.29
CA LEU A 287 14.81 8.07 -20.47
C LEU A 287 16.02 7.22 -20.08
N GLY A 288 15.80 5.93 -19.75
CA GLY A 288 16.88 4.96 -19.50
C GLY A 288 17.73 4.67 -20.74
N TRP A 289 17.16 4.71 -21.95
CA TRP A 289 17.91 4.51 -23.18
C TRP A 289 18.76 5.74 -23.57
N ARG A 290 18.30 6.96 -23.26
CA ARG A 290 19.00 8.19 -23.61
C ARG A 290 20.26 8.44 -22.75
N SER A 291 20.29 7.94 -21.52
CA SER A 291 21.47 8.01 -20.64
C SER A 291 22.58 7.03 -21.07
N ARG A 292 22.24 5.87 -21.64
CA ARG A 292 23.21 4.87 -22.14
C ARG A 292 23.94 5.27 -23.42
N ARG A 293 23.42 6.23 -24.21
CA ARG A 293 24.05 6.68 -25.48
C ARG A 293 25.06 7.83 -25.32
N ARG A 294 25.26 8.35 -24.11
CA ARG A 294 26.22 9.45 -23.84
C ARG A 294 27.54 9.01 -23.21
N ILE A 295 27.74 7.70 -23.02
CA ILE A 295 29.00 7.11 -22.52
C ILE A 295 29.51 6.07 -23.53
N GLY A 296 29.54 6.45 -24.81
CA GLY A 296 30.15 5.71 -25.90
C GLY A 296 30.96 6.65 -26.78
#